data_AF-A0A661NZY7-F1
#
_entry.id   AF-A0A661NZY7-F1
#
_cell.length_a   1.000
_cell.length_b   1.000
_cell.length_c   1.000
_cell.angle_alpha   90.00
_cell.angle_beta   90.00
_cell.angle_gamma   90.00
#
_symmetry.space_group_name_H-M   'P 1'
#
loop_
_entity.id
_entity.type
_entity.pdbx_description
1 polymer ?
#
loop_
_entity_poly.entity_id
_entity_poly.type
_entity_poly.pdbx_seq_one_letter_code
_entity_poly.pdbx_strand_id
1 'polypeptide(L)'
;MGIARTFLDCLRLRYHDGMSPRRIDRFQSRMLRRAVRHAQRRSEFYRELYRGIDPDDPAFSVEQLPTVSKEALMANFDRLATDPRLKLAEVQQWARDKKRIGQRFLGRYVVTHTSGTTGTPALFVYDRREWDMIQALGVTRGMRYKPGFFELLRHTGRVLRHHPRISLLSVLGGHFVTYLLFLVTPGMARRLARFQFLSVTEPLEEVVEKLNSFSANILHIYPTMLEVLAYEKLEGRLHIDPWAISTSSEPMTRNAARVIRRAFPRTLLFETYGTTEGVTLACGCSAGDGMHVNSDYYILEPVHEDNTPVEPGEAGDKLLVSCLFCRTMPLLRYELTDVTIPVEGACSCGLPFPRIRVRGRSDDIFWVLDADGQPVALPPIPLEALLLETDGLRQYQVVQQERNFLRVLFIPLEDGQAENLTADITRRFRSFLADKGLAEVVRLSVERVQQIEREPRSGKIRQIFSKVERLYLPGVPLGERRSGDDRRTRSQISQEGERRRRARRLEEDEK
;
A
#
# COMPACT_ATOMS: atom_id res chain seq x y z
N MET A 1 2.96 -30.58 1.30
CA MET A 1 4.08 -29.90 1.99
C MET A 1 3.91 -28.39 2.24
N GLY A 2 3.09 -27.62 1.49
CA GLY A 2 3.00 -26.15 1.68
C GLY A 2 2.40 -25.68 3.02
N ILE A 3 1.28 -26.28 3.46
CA ILE A 3 0.55 -25.83 4.67
C ILE A 3 1.38 -25.98 5.95
N ALA A 4 2.09 -27.09 6.12
CA ALA A 4 2.95 -27.31 7.29
C ALA A 4 4.03 -26.24 7.40
N ARG A 5 4.58 -25.78 6.26
CA ARG A 5 5.58 -24.70 6.25
C ARG A 5 4.95 -23.36 6.62
N THR A 6 3.85 -22.95 5.97
CA THR A 6 3.15 -21.71 6.33
C THR A 6 2.79 -21.70 7.81
N PHE A 7 2.33 -22.83 8.36
CA PHE A 7 2.05 -22.97 9.79
C PHE A 7 3.30 -22.78 10.67
N LEU A 8 4.42 -23.40 10.30
CA LEU A 8 5.70 -23.19 11.00
C LEU A 8 6.18 -21.74 10.91
N ASP A 9 6.00 -21.08 9.76
CA ASP A 9 6.32 -19.67 9.58
C ASP A 9 5.43 -18.79 10.47
N CYS A 10 4.12 -19.09 10.56
CA CYS A 10 3.21 -18.42 11.50
C CYS A 10 3.67 -18.58 12.96
N LEU A 11 4.02 -19.79 13.40
CA LEU A 11 4.54 -20.04 14.75
C LEU A 11 5.84 -19.26 15.01
N ARG A 12 6.73 -19.21 14.02
CA ARG A 12 7.98 -18.47 14.09
C ARG A 12 7.75 -16.96 14.20
N LEU A 13 6.82 -16.41 13.43
CA LEU A 13 6.43 -15.01 13.50
C LEU A 13 5.87 -14.67 14.90
N ARG A 14 5.02 -15.53 15.46
CA ARG A 14 4.51 -15.38 16.84
C ARG A 14 5.63 -15.44 17.89
N TYR A 15 6.62 -16.31 17.69
CA TYR A 15 7.81 -16.35 18.56
C TYR A 15 8.61 -15.05 18.49
N HIS A 16 8.78 -14.48 17.29
CA HIS A 16 9.45 -13.19 17.10
C HIS A 16 8.70 -12.03 17.78
N ASP A 17 7.35 -12.06 17.81
CA ASP A 17 6.52 -11.03 18.47
C ASP A 17 6.74 -10.92 19.99
N GLY A 18 7.45 -11.88 20.61
CA GLY A 18 7.85 -11.89 22.02
C GLY A 18 9.37 -11.76 22.25
N MET A 19 10.16 -11.54 21.20
CA MET A 19 11.61 -11.31 21.34
C MET A 19 11.91 -9.90 21.85
N SER A 20 13.11 -9.70 22.41
CA SER A 20 13.62 -8.36 22.65
C SER A 20 14.11 -7.69 21.35
N PRO A 21 14.11 -6.36 21.26
CA PRO A 21 14.62 -5.62 20.09
C PRO A 21 16.02 -6.10 19.65
N ARG A 22 16.97 -6.25 20.59
CA ARG A 22 18.33 -6.76 20.29
C ARG A 22 18.35 -8.15 19.62
N ARG A 23 17.39 -9.03 19.94
CA ARG A 23 17.30 -10.36 19.29
C ARG A 23 16.71 -10.24 17.89
N ILE A 24 15.78 -9.32 17.68
CA ILE A 24 15.26 -8.98 16.34
C ILE A 24 16.38 -8.40 15.48
N ASP A 25 17.17 -7.45 15.99
CA ASP A 25 18.29 -6.84 15.25
C ASP A 25 19.31 -7.91 14.83
N ARG A 26 19.73 -8.78 15.75
CA ARG A 26 20.63 -9.90 15.43
C ARG A 26 20.04 -10.84 14.38
N PHE A 27 18.74 -11.10 14.46
CA PHE A 27 18.04 -11.92 13.48
C PHE A 27 18.07 -11.25 12.09
N GLN A 28 17.72 -9.96 12.05
CA GLN A 28 17.68 -9.12 10.87
C GLN A 28 19.06 -9.04 10.21
N SER A 29 20.13 -8.72 10.94
CA SER A 29 21.50 -8.66 10.42
C SER A 29 21.93 -10.00 9.81
N ARG A 30 21.63 -11.13 10.46
CA ARG A 30 21.94 -12.46 9.91
C ARG A 30 21.17 -12.73 8.62
N MET A 31 19.91 -12.30 8.54
CA MET A 31 19.08 -12.47 7.35
C MET A 31 19.56 -11.59 6.19
N LEU A 32 19.94 -10.33 6.48
CA LEU A 32 20.56 -9.41 5.52
C LEU A 32 21.81 -10.01 4.89
N ARG A 33 22.77 -10.45 5.72
CA ARG A 33 24.01 -11.09 5.23
C ARG A 33 23.72 -12.30 4.34
N ARG A 34 22.70 -13.09 4.68
CA ARG A 34 22.26 -14.24 3.85
C ARG A 34 21.58 -13.82 2.55
N ALA A 35 20.89 -12.68 2.54
CA ALA A 35 20.24 -12.15 1.34
C ALA A 35 21.30 -11.61 0.37
N VAL A 36 22.26 -10.81 0.87
CA VAL A 36 23.38 -10.26 0.10
C VAL A 36 24.24 -11.37 -0.52
N ARG A 37 24.67 -12.37 0.27
CA ARG A 37 25.42 -13.53 -0.27
C ARG A 37 24.67 -14.27 -1.38
N HIS A 38 23.35 -14.41 -1.22
CA HIS A 38 22.54 -15.07 -2.24
C HIS A 38 22.46 -14.22 -3.51
N ALA A 39 22.26 -12.91 -3.36
CA ALA A 39 22.25 -11.98 -4.48
C ALA A 39 23.59 -12.00 -5.24
N GLN A 40 24.73 -11.85 -4.55
CA GLN A 40 26.08 -11.92 -5.16
C GLN A 40 26.34 -13.23 -5.91
N ARG A 41 25.85 -14.36 -5.37
CA ARG A 41 26.09 -15.67 -5.98
C ARG A 41 25.16 -15.99 -7.14
N ARG A 42 23.90 -15.55 -7.08
CA ARG A 42 22.82 -16.03 -7.96
C ARG A 42 22.29 -15.00 -8.94
N SER A 43 22.56 -13.72 -8.72
CA SER A 43 22.15 -12.62 -9.60
C SER A 43 23.38 -12.00 -10.23
N GLU A 44 23.43 -11.94 -11.55
CA GLU A 44 24.54 -11.33 -12.27
C GLU A 44 24.62 -9.83 -11.98
N PHE A 45 23.46 -9.16 -11.98
CA PHE A 45 23.35 -7.74 -11.64
C PHE A 45 23.92 -7.44 -10.25
N TYR A 46 23.49 -8.17 -9.21
CA TYR A 46 23.96 -7.92 -7.84
C TYR A 46 25.41 -8.35 -7.62
N ARG A 47 25.92 -9.34 -8.37
CA ARG A 47 27.34 -9.70 -8.33
C ARG A 47 28.24 -8.55 -8.78
N GLU A 48 27.81 -7.80 -9.80
CA GLU A 48 28.51 -6.62 -10.28
C GLU A 48 28.31 -5.43 -9.33
N LEU A 49 27.05 -5.17 -8.95
CA LEU A 49 26.70 -4.04 -8.07
C LEU A 49 27.38 -4.11 -6.71
N TYR A 50 27.58 -5.33 -6.18
CA TYR A 50 28.19 -5.57 -4.86
C TYR A 50 29.65 -6.00 -4.95
N ARG A 51 30.34 -5.67 -6.04
CA ARG A 51 31.79 -5.90 -6.15
C ARG A 51 32.51 -5.11 -5.06
N GLY A 52 33.29 -5.81 -4.24
CA GLY A 52 34.01 -5.22 -3.11
C GLY A 52 33.22 -5.11 -1.81
N ILE A 53 31.95 -5.55 -1.79
CA ILE A 53 31.15 -5.64 -0.56
C ILE A 53 31.29 -7.05 0.04
N ASP A 54 31.79 -7.14 1.28
CA ASP A 54 31.87 -8.39 2.02
C ASP A 54 30.74 -8.47 3.08
N PRO A 55 29.69 -9.29 2.87
CA PRO A 55 28.63 -9.47 3.85
C PRO A 55 29.05 -10.24 5.10
N ASP A 56 30.24 -10.84 5.14
CA ASP A 56 30.76 -11.55 6.30
C ASP A 56 31.66 -10.65 7.19
N ASP A 57 32.02 -9.44 6.73
CA ASP A 57 32.70 -8.41 7.54
C ASP A 57 31.85 -8.07 8.79
N PRO A 58 32.39 -8.11 10.03
CA PRO A 58 31.67 -7.69 11.23
C PRO A 58 31.07 -6.27 11.17
N ALA A 59 31.73 -5.34 10.46
CA ALA A 59 31.27 -3.98 10.25
C ALA A 59 30.22 -3.84 9.14
N PHE A 60 29.90 -4.93 8.42
CA PHE A 60 28.91 -4.89 7.34
C PHE A 60 27.54 -4.44 7.83
N SER A 61 27.00 -3.42 7.16
CA SER A 61 25.70 -2.84 7.44
C SER A 61 24.90 -2.63 6.14
N VAL A 62 23.61 -2.36 6.25
CA VAL A 62 22.76 -2.17 5.07
C VAL A 62 23.19 -0.93 4.29
N GLU A 63 23.64 0.13 4.97
CA GLU A 63 23.98 1.44 4.40
C GLU A 63 25.14 1.38 3.39
N GLN A 64 25.96 0.34 3.45
CA GLN A 64 27.04 0.09 2.51
C GLN A 64 26.55 -0.41 1.14
N LEU A 65 25.31 -0.90 1.05
CA LEU A 65 24.73 -1.36 -0.21
C LEU A 65 24.30 -0.15 -1.06
N PRO A 66 24.62 -0.14 -2.37
CA PRO A 66 24.01 0.79 -3.32
C PRO A 66 22.49 0.65 -3.37
N THR A 67 21.78 1.75 -3.60
CA THR A 67 20.32 1.72 -3.82
C THR A 67 19.98 1.20 -5.21
N VAL A 68 18.77 0.65 -5.36
CA VAL A 68 18.27 0.14 -6.65
C VAL A 68 16.91 0.77 -6.93
N SER A 69 16.84 1.59 -7.98
CA SER A 69 15.58 2.18 -8.43
C SER A 69 14.71 1.17 -9.19
N LYS A 70 13.42 1.50 -9.34
CA LYS A 70 12.50 0.74 -10.20
C LYS A 70 13.01 0.62 -11.63
N GLU A 71 13.52 1.72 -12.18
CA GLU A 71 14.04 1.79 -13.55
C GLU A 71 15.25 0.86 -13.72
N ALA A 72 16.20 0.91 -12.78
CA ALA A 72 17.38 0.04 -12.80
C ALA A 72 16.99 -1.44 -12.67
N LEU A 73 16.04 -1.76 -11.78
CA LEU A 73 15.53 -3.11 -11.59
C LEU A 73 14.87 -3.65 -12.87
N MET A 74 13.98 -2.87 -13.48
CA MET A 74 13.26 -3.31 -14.69
C MET A 74 14.18 -3.41 -15.91
N ALA A 75 15.12 -2.47 -16.08
CA ALA A 75 16.11 -2.52 -17.15
C ALA A 75 17.05 -3.73 -17.05
N ASN A 76 17.26 -4.26 -15.84
CA ASN A 76 18.14 -5.40 -15.57
C ASN A 76 17.39 -6.67 -15.17
N PHE A 77 16.07 -6.77 -15.39
CA PHE A 77 15.22 -7.85 -14.87
C PHE A 77 15.82 -9.25 -15.10
N ASP A 78 16.24 -9.54 -16.34
CA ASP A 78 16.76 -10.85 -16.76
C ASP A 78 18.11 -11.22 -16.11
N ARG A 79 18.92 -10.22 -15.74
CA ARG A 79 20.22 -10.37 -15.06
C ARG A 79 20.07 -10.33 -13.54
N LEU A 80 19.01 -9.68 -13.07
CA LEU A 80 18.69 -9.51 -11.65
C LEU A 80 18.01 -10.74 -11.08
N ALA A 81 17.05 -11.32 -11.81
CA ALA A 81 16.36 -12.53 -11.41
C ALA A 81 17.36 -13.69 -11.22
N THR A 82 17.16 -14.48 -10.16
CA THR A 82 18.11 -15.54 -9.78
C THR A 82 17.85 -16.90 -10.44
N ASP A 83 16.77 -17.00 -11.21
CA ASP A 83 16.48 -18.14 -12.07
C ASP A 83 16.56 -17.68 -13.53
N PRO A 84 17.49 -18.24 -14.34
CA PRO A 84 17.73 -17.77 -15.71
C PRO A 84 16.53 -17.99 -16.65
N ARG A 85 15.53 -18.77 -16.25
CA ARG A 85 14.28 -18.97 -17.00
C ARG A 85 13.30 -17.80 -16.84
N LEU A 86 13.55 -16.88 -15.92
CA LEU A 86 12.71 -15.69 -15.73
C LEU A 86 13.16 -14.60 -16.70
N LYS A 87 12.51 -14.55 -17.86
CA LYS A 87 12.70 -13.51 -18.88
C LYS A 87 11.57 -12.50 -18.84
N LEU A 88 11.90 -11.21 -18.82
CA LEU A 88 10.92 -10.13 -18.67
C LEU A 88 9.82 -10.23 -19.72
N ALA A 89 10.18 -10.43 -20.99
CA ALA A 89 9.23 -10.55 -22.08
C ALA A 89 8.25 -11.72 -21.90
N GLU A 90 8.73 -12.89 -21.46
CA GLU A 90 7.89 -14.06 -21.21
C GLU A 90 6.95 -13.85 -20.02
N VAL A 91 7.45 -13.27 -18.93
CA VAL A 91 6.65 -12.97 -17.74
C VAL A 91 5.59 -11.90 -18.07
N GLN A 92 5.95 -10.86 -18.84
CA GLN A 92 5.02 -9.83 -19.32
C GLN A 92 3.92 -10.44 -20.18
N GLN A 93 4.27 -11.25 -21.18
CA GLN A 93 3.29 -11.91 -22.04
C GLN A 93 2.37 -12.82 -21.23
N TRP A 94 2.93 -13.57 -20.28
CA TRP A 94 2.16 -14.45 -19.41
C TRP A 94 1.19 -13.68 -18.52
N ALA A 95 1.61 -12.55 -17.94
CA ALA A 95 0.81 -11.74 -17.03
C ALA A 95 -0.31 -10.94 -17.72
N ARG A 96 -0.22 -10.72 -19.04
CA ARG A 96 -1.29 -10.07 -19.84
C ARG A 96 -2.51 -10.97 -20.04
N ASP A 97 -2.35 -12.30 -19.98
CA ASP A 97 -3.46 -13.24 -20.14
C ASP A 97 -4.29 -13.34 -18.85
N LYS A 98 -5.44 -12.64 -18.82
CA LYS A 98 -6.37 -12.63 -17.67
C LYS A 98 -6.82 -14.03 -17.24
N LYS A 99 -6.78 -15.06 -18.11
CA LYS A 99 -7.12 -16.45 -17.73
C LYS A 99 -6.08 -17.09 -16.82
N ARG A 100 -4.87 -16.52 -16.75
CA ARG A 100 -3.74 -17.01 -15.94
C ARG A 100 -3.67 -16.40 -14.55
N ILE A 101 -4.57 -15.48 -14.22
CA ILE A 101 -4.65 -14.89 -12.88
C ILE A 101 -4.86 -15.99 -11.83
N GLY A 102 -4.03 -15.97 -10.78
CA GLY A 102 -4.03 -16.98 -9.72
C GLY A 102 -3.31 -18.29 -10.09
N GLN A 103 -2.89 -18.48 -11.34
CA GLN A 103 -2.03 -19.58 -11.74
C GLN A 103 -0.55 -19.27 -11.44
N ARG A 104 0.33 -20.27 -11.57
CA ARG A 104 1.77 -20.09 -11.36
C ARG A 104 2.53 -20.11 -12.68
N PHE A 105 3.33 -19.08 -12.94
CA PHE A 105 4.28 -19.05 -14.05
C PHE A 105 5.30 -20.18 -13.87
N LEU A 106 5.56 -20.93 -14.95
CA LEU A 106 6.40 -22.14 -14.94
C LEU A 106 5.99 -23.18 -13.86
N GLY A 107 4.71 -23.19 -13.46
CA GLY A 107 4.19 -24.04 -12.38
C GLY A 107 4.75 -23.73 -10.99
N ARG A 108 5.57 -22.69 -10.84
CA ARG A 108 6.36 -22.42 -9.63
C ARG A 108 6.15 -21.02 -9.06
N TYR A 109 6.05 -20.00 -9.91
CA TYR A 109 6.14 -18.62 -9.48
C TYR A 109 4.79 -17.93 -9.47
N VAL A 110 4.55 -17.13 -8.43
CA VAL A 110 3.47 -16.15 -8.41
C VAL A 110 4.03 -14.87 -9.02
N VAL A 111 3.37 -14.38 -10.08
CA VAL A 111 3.71 -13.12 -10.73
C VAL A 111 2.72 -12.08 -10.25
N THR A 112 3.24 -10.93 -9.80
CA THR A 112 2.47 -9.75 -9.43
C THR A 112 2.93 -8.56 -10.27
N HIS A 113 2.06 -7.56 -10.43
CA HIS A 113 2.43 -6.30 -11.08
C HIS A 113 2.01 -5.09 -10.26
N THR A 114 2.78 -4.01 -10.38
CA THR A 114 2.37 -2.71 -9.84
C THR A 114 1.14 -2.22 -10.58
N SER A 115 0.34 -1.36 -9.95
CA SER A 115 -0.74 -0.64 -10.65
C SER A 115 -0.18 0.04 -11.89
N GLY A 116 0.97 0.69 -11.80
CA GLY A 116 1.73 1.13 -12.97
C GLY A 116 1.77 2.64 -13.11
N THR A 117 1.96 3.34 -12.00
CA THR A 117 2.08 4.80 -11.95
C THR A 117 3.04 5.38 -13.01
N THR A 118 4.10 4.69 -13.40
CA THR A 118 5.08 5.21 -14.38
C THR A 118 4.86 4.76 -15.83
N GLY A 119 3.69 4.20 -16.19
CA GLY A 119 3.33 3.81 -17.58
C GLY A 119 3.88 2.46 -18.09
N THR A 120 4.77 1.82 -17.34
CA THR A 120 5.04 0.38 -17.50
C THR A 120 4.90 -0.29 -16.13
N PRO A 121 3.97 -1.25 -15.97
CA PRO A 121 3.86 -2.02 -14.75
C PRO A 121 5.18 -2.73 -14.45
N ALA A 122 5.75 -2.51 -13.27
CA ALA A 122 6.85 -3.36 -12.83
C ALA A 122 6.28 -4.72 -12.45
N LEU A 123 7.03 -5.77 -12.79
CA LEU A 123 6.68 -7.14 -12.51
C LEU A 123 7.55 -7.67 -11.38
N PHE A 124 6.92 -8.39 -10.46
CA PHE A 124 7.60 -9.05 -9.35
C PHE A 124 7.22 -10.51 -9.34
N VAL A 125 8.23 -11.36 -9.11
CA VAL A 125 8.11 -12.81 -9.23
C VAL A 125 8.55 -13.44 -7.92
N TYR A 126 7.64 -14.21 -7.32
CA TYR A 126 7.85 -14.87 -6.03
C TYR A 126 7.75 -16.38 -6.20
N ASP A 127 8.74 -17.12 -5.70
CA ASP A 127 8.63 -18.55 -5.58
C ASP A 127 7.66 -18.95 -4.46
N ARG A 128 7.42 -20.25 -4.36
CA ARG A 128 6.51 -20.80 -3.36
C ARG A 128 6.90 -20.48 -1.91
N ARG A 129 8.18 -20.51 -1.55
CA ARG A 129 8.63 -20.26 -0.17
C ARG A 129 8.45 -18.79 0.20
N GLU A 130 8.75 -17.90 -0.74
CA GLU A 130 8.54 -16.46 -0.58
C GLU A 130 7.05 -16.16 -0.42
N TRP A 131 6.20 -16.76 -1.25
CA TRP A 131 4.76 -16.59 -1.17
C TRP A 131 4.16 -17.19 0.11
N ASP A 132 4.65 -18.35 0.56
CA ASP A 132 4.23 -18.97 1.82
C ASP A 132 4.55 -18.03 3.01
N MET A 133 5.71 -17.36 3.02
CA MET A 133 6.09 -16.38 4.04
C MET A 133 5.23 -15.11 3.98
N ILE A 134 4.96 -14.59 2.77
CA ILE A 134 4.05 -13.45 2.55
C ILE A 134 2.66 -13.75 3.14
N GLN A 135 2.14 -14.95 2.88
CA GLN A 135 0.86 -15.38 3.46
C GLN A 135 0.94 -15.51 4.99
N ALA A 136 2.02 -16.07 5.52
CA ALA A 136 2.22 -16.18 6.96
C ALA A 136 2.25 -14.80 7.65
N LEU A 137 2.90 -13.80 7.04
CA LEU A 137 2.89 -12.42 7.50
C LEU A 137 1.48 -11.83 7.49
N GLY A 138 0.74 -11.98 6.39
CA GLY A 138 -0.64 -11.50 6.27
C GLY A 138 -1.58 -12.12 7.31
N VAL A 139 -1.54 -13.44 7.49
CA VAL A 139 -2.42 -14.16 8.42
C VAL A 139 -2.02 -13.91 9.88
N THR A 140 -0.73 -13.88 10.19
CA THR A 140 -0.25 -13.78 11.58
C THR A 140 -0.23 -12.34 12.08
N ARG A 141 0.17 -11.40 11.21
CA ARG A 141 0.43 -10.01 11.56
C ARG A 141 -0.43 -9.00 10.79
N GLY A 142 -1.14 -9.40 9.73
CA GLY A 142 -2.12 -8.51 9.11
C GLY A 142 -3.17 -8.06 10.13
N MET A 143 -3.60 -8.97 11.00
CA MET A 143 -4.34 -8.69 12.24
C MET A 143 -3.37 -8.76 13.42
N ARG A 144 -2.61 -7.69 13.74
CA ARG A 144 -1.79 -7.62 14.99
C ARG A 144 -2.64 -7.45 16.24
N TYR A 145 -3.70 -8.24 16.33
CA TYR A 145 -4.54 -8.43 17.48
C TYR A 145 -3.98 -9.61 18.28
N LYS A 146 -3.61 -9.35 19.54
CA LYS A 146 -3.27 -10.37 20.54
C LYS A 146 -4.48 -10.52 21.47
N PRO A 147 -5.52 -11.28 21.09
CA PRO A 147 -6.61 -11.55 22.02
C PRO A 147 -6.05 -12.24 23.27
N GLY A 148 -6.57 -11.90 24.44
CA GLY A 148 -6.30 -12.71 25.64
C GLY A 148 -6.71 -14.17 25.43
N PHE A 149 -6.19 -15.10 26.23
CA PHE A 149 -6.46 -16.55 26.09
C PHE A 149 -7.95 -16.89 25.94
N PHE A 150 -8.80 -16.28 26.76
CA PHE A 150 -10.26 -16.48 26.71
C PHE A 150 -10.93 -15.84 25.49
N GLU A 151 -10.44 -14.68 25.02
CA GLU A 151 -10.91 -14.07 23.77
C GLU A 151 -10.52 -14.93 22.58
N LEU A 152 -9.28 -15.45 22.56
CA LEU A 152 -8.81 -16.37 21.51
C LEU A 152 -9.69 -17.62 21.48
N LEU A 153 -10.00 -18.23 22.63
CA LEU A 153 -10.85 -19.42 22.71
C LEU A 153 -12.26 -19.16 22.17
N ARG A 154 -12.85 -18.01 22.53
CA ARG A 154 -14.17 -17.57 22.06
C ARG A 154 -14.17 -17.24 20.56
N HIS A 155 -13.15 -16.56 20.05
CA HIS A 155 -12.99 -16.27 18.63
C HIS A 155 -12.76 -17.55 17.82
N THR A 156 -11.91 -18.45 18.30
CA THR A 156 -11.62 -19.74 17.66
C THR A 156 -12.87 -20.61 17.63
N GLY A 157 -13.64 -20.69 18.72
CA GLY A 157 -14.93 -21.38 18.76
C GLY A 157 -15.96 -20.79 17.79
N ARG A 158 -16.01 -19.47 17.63
CA ARG A 158 -16.91 -18.80 16.66
C ARG A 158 -16.49 -19.04 15.21
N VAL A 159 -15.18 -19.01 14.92
CA VAL A 159 -14.60 -19.28 13.59
C VAL A 159 -14.82 -20.73 13.17
N LEU A 160 -14.60 -21.69 14.08
CA LEU A 160 -14.84 -23.11 13.84
C LEU A 160 -16.33 -23.45 13.65
N ARG A 161 -17.23 -22.71 14.29
CA ARG A 161 -18.69 -22.96 14.23
C ARG A 161 -19.39 -22.35 13.00
N HIS A 162 -18.85 -21.29 12.40
CA HIS A 162 -19.59 -20.50 11.41
C HIS A 162 -18.95 -20.32 10.02
N HIS A 163 -17.83 -20.99 9.69
CA HIS A 163 -17.09 -20.79 8.43
C HIS A 163 -16.84 -19.30 8.11
N PRO A 164 -15.66 -18.73 8.43
CA PRO A 164 -15.39 -17.31 8.23
C PRO A 164 -15.75 -16.85 6.81
N ARG A 165 -16.60 -15.83 6.72
CA ARG A 165 -17.00 -15.17 5.48
C ARG A 165 -16.13 -13.94 5.28
N ILE A 166 -15.26 -13.98 4.28
CA ILE A 166 -14.25 -12.97 4.02
C ILE A 166 -14.59 -12.28 2.69
N SER A 167 -14.83 -10.97 2.72
CA SER A 167 -15.02 -10.18 1.52
C SER A 167 -13.78 -9.34 1.24
N LEU A 168 -13.30 -9.39 -0.01
CA LEU A 168 -12.26 -8.51 -0.54
C LEU A 168 -12.90 -7.54 -1.52
N LEU A 169 -12.82 -6.24 -1.22
CA LEU A 169 -13.10 -5.16 -2.18
C LEU A 169 -11.76 -4.61 -2.68
N SER A 170 -11.44 -4.86 -3.93
CA SER A 170 -10.18 -4.43 -4.55
C SER A 170 -10.35 -4.24 -6.05
N VAL A 171 -9.32 -3.78 -6.76
CA VAL A 171 -9.30 -3.85 -8.23
C VAL A 171 -9.11 -5.32 -8.64
N LEU A 172 -10.08 -5.86 -9.37
CA LEU A 172 -10.04 -7.25 -9.87
C LEU A 172 -9.49 -7.29 -11.31
N GLY A 173 -9.19 -8.50 -11.80
CA GLY A 173 -8.86 -8.69 -13.22
C GLY A 173 -7.41 -8.40 -13.64
N GLY A 174 -6.51 -8.16 -12.68
CA GLY A 174 -5.06 -8.09 -12.88
C GLY A 174 -4.29 -8.94 -11.86
N HIS A 175 -2.97 -9.04 -12.04
CA HIS A 175 -2.06 -9.68 -11.08
C HIS A 175 -1.68 -8.75 -9.92
N PHE A 176 -2.67 -8.06 -9.34
CA PHE A 176 -2.47 -7.18 -8.20
C PHE A 176 -2.14 -8.00 -6.95
N VAL A 177 -1.14 -7.57 -6.18
CA VAL A 177 -0.63 -8.33 -5.03
C VAL A 177 -1.70 -8.60 -3.98
N THR A 178 -2.54 -7.62 -3.63
CA THR A 178 -3.62 -7.77 -2.67
C THR A 178 -4.64 -8.78 -3.16
N TYR A 179 -5.05 -8.70 -4.43
CA TYR A 179 -5.98 -9.67 -5.00
C TYR A 179 -5.41 -11.09 -4.99
N LEU A 180 -4.15 -11.25 -5.39
CA LEU A 180 -3.48 -12.54 -5.40
C LEU A 180 -3.25 -13.11 -4.00
N LEU A 181 -3.05 -12.27 -2.98
CA LEU A 181 -2.89 -12.72 -1.60
C LEU A 181 -4.11 -13.52 -1.12
N PHE A 182 -5.31 -13.06 -1.47
CA PHE A 182 -6.57 -13.76 -1.15
C PHE A 182 -6.88 -14.86 -2.16
N LEU A 183 -6.63 -14.64 -3.45
CA LEU A 183 -6.94 -15.61 -4.50
C LEU A 183 -6.06 -16.86 -4.38
N VAL A 184 -4.74 -16.72 -4.18
CA VAL A 184 -3.76 -17.82 -4.12
C VAL A 184 -3.67 -18.42 -2.71
N THR A 185 -4.77 -18.45 -1.98
CA THR A 185 -4.87 -19.06 -0.64
C THR A 185 -4.74 -20.59 -0.69
N PRO A 186 -4.06 -21.26 0.28
CA PRO A 186 -3.93 -22.70 0.31
C PRO A 186 -5.29 -23.42 0.33
N GLY A 187 -5.42 -24.53 -0.39
CA GLY A 187 -6.71 -25.20 -0.62
C GLY A 187 -7.48 -25.60 0.65
N MET A 188 -6.78 -25.94 1.74
CA MET A 188 -7.42 -26.23 3.04
C MET A 188 -8.03 -24.99 3.67
N ALA A 189 -7.37 -23.83 3.61
CA ALA A 189 -7.93 -22.57 4.09
C ALA A 189 -9.13 -22.13 3.24
N ARG A 190 -9.13 -22.37 1.92
CA ARG A 190 -10.32 -22.20 1.07
C ARG A 190 -11.50 -23.12 1.43
N ARG A 191 -11.24 -24.30 2.01
CA ARG A 191 -12.32 -25.18 2.49
C ARG A 191 -12.89 -24.73 3.83
N LEU A 192 -12.07 -24.06 4.64
CA LEU A 192 -12.46 -23.61 5.98
C LEU A 192 -13.17 -22.25 5.96
N ALA A 193 -12.97 -21.42 4.93
CA ALA A 193 -13.53 -20.09 4.81
C ALA A 193 -14.31 -19.91 3.49
N ARG A 194 -15.34 -19.05 3.50
CA ARG A 194 -16.03 -18.59 2.30
C ARG A 194 -15.46 -17.25 1.87
N PHE A 195 -15.14 -17.10 0.58
CA PHE A 195 -14.58 -15.88 0.03
C PHE A 195 -15.57 -15.23 -0.93
N GLN A 196 -15.67 -13.90 -0.87
CA GLN A 196 -16.34 -13.07 -1.85
C GLN A 196 -15.33 -12.03 -2.36
N PHE A 197 -15.26 -11.86 -3.67
CA PHE A 197 -14.41 -10.88 -4.33
C PHE A 197 -15.32 -9.88 -5.04
N LEU A 198 -15.19 -8.60 -4.70
CA LEU A 198 -15.98 -7.52 -5.28
C LEU A 198 -15.02 -6.50 -5.87
N SER A 199 -15.33 -6.01 -7.07
CA SER A 199 -14.57 -4.95 -7.70
C SER A 199 -14.99 -3.60 -7.16
N VAL A 200 -14.02 -2.73 -6.90
CA VAL A 200 -14.29 -1.32 -6.53
C VAL A 200 -14.83 -0.48 -7.69
N THR A 201 -14.86 -1.06 -8.89
CA THR A 201 -15.45 -0.45 -10.08
C THR A 201 -16.94 -0.78 -10.24
N GLU A 202 -17.49 -1.71 -9.44
CA GLU A 202 -18.93 -2.03 -9.47
C GLU A 202 -19.77 -0.85 -8.93
N PRO A 203 -21.04 -0.73 -9.38
CA PRO A 203 -21.99 0.23 -8.78
C PRO A 203 -22.12 0.04 -7.26
N LEU A 204 -22.29 1.14 -6.53
CA LEU A 204 -22.27 1.12 -5.07
C LEU A 204 -23.43 0.30 -4.51
N GLU A 205 -24.61 0.42 -5.11
CA GLU A 205 -25.83 -0.28 -4.71
C GLU A 205 -25.63 -1.79 -4.80
N GLU A 206 -25.08 -2.29 -5.91
CA GLU A 206 -24.75 -3.70 -6.09
C GLU A 206 -23.74 -4.20 -5.05
N VAL A 207 -22.71 -3.40 -4.76
CA VAL A 207 -21.71 -3.73 -3.74
C VAL A 207 -22.38 -3.87 -2.37
N VAL A 208 -23.27 -2.95 -2.00
CA VAL A 208 -24.02 -2.99 -0.74
C VAL A 208 -24.91 -4.23 -0.67
N GLU A 209 -25.66 -4.54 -1.72
CA GLU A 209 -26.52 -5.74 -1.80
C GLU A 209 -25.70 -7.04 -1.67
N LYS A 210 -24.58 -7.14 -2.39
CA LYS A 210 -23.69 -8.30 -2.34
C LYS A 210 -23.05 -8.47 -0.95
N LEU A 211 -22.70 -7.37 -0.29
CA LEU A 211 -22.18 -7.40 1.08
C LEU A 211 -23.25 -7.83 2.08
N ASN A 212 -24.47 -7.29 1.98
CA ASN A 212 -25.60 -7.63 2.86
C ASN A 212 -25.97 -9.11 2.75
N SER A 213 -26.15 -9.61 1.52
CA SER A 213 -26.49 -11.01 1.25
C SER A 213 -25.40 -11.98 1.70
N PHE A 214 -24.12 -11.63 1.50
CA PHE A 214 -23.01 -12.46 1.97
C PHE A 214 -22.78 -12.35 3.48
N SER A 215 -23.16 -11.24 4.10
CA SER A 215 -22.93 -10.84 5.50
C SER A 215 -21.51 -11.12 5.99
N ALA A 216 -20.54 -10.48 5.34
CA ALA A 216 -19.12 -10.63 5.63
C ALA A 216 -18.78 -10.49 7.12
N ASN A 217 -17.95 -11.41 7.63
CA ASN A 217 -17.43 -11.35 9.00
C ASN A 217 -16.06 -10.64 9.05
N ILE A 218 -15.30 -10.70 7.97
CA ILE A 218 -14.03 -10.00 7.78
C ILE A 218 -14.10 -9.26 6.44
N LEU A 219 -13.68 -8.01 6.42
CA LEU A 219 -13.64 -7.18 5.21
C LEU A 219 -12.20 -6.68 4.97
N HIS A 220 -11.69 -6.82 3.75
CA HIS A 220 -10.49 -6.13 3.30
C HIS A 220 -10.86 -5.15 2.19
N ILE A 221 -10.49 -3.89 2.35
CA ILE A 221 -10.98 -2.80 1.50
C ILE A 221 -10.07 -1.56 1.56
N TYR A 222 -10.09 -0.74 0.52
CA TYR A 222 -9.44 0.57 0.54
C TYR A 222 -10.14 1.55 1.52
N PRO A 223 -9.40 2.32 2.35
CA PRO A 223 -9.94 3.34 3.25
C PRO A 223 -11.00 4.28 2.65
N THR A 224 -10.80 4.76 1.42
CA THR A 224 -11.71 5.67 0.70
C THR A 224 -13.04 5.00 0.40
N MET A 225 -13.02 3.75 -0.09
CA MET A 225 -14.24 2.99 -0.32
C MET A 225 -14.91 2.57 1.00
N LEU A 226 -14.13 2.30 2.05
CA LEU A 226 -14.67 2.02 3.38
C LEU A 226 -15.37 3.24 4.01
N GLU A 227 -14.86 4.45 3.77
CA GLU A 227 -15.53 5.69 4.16
C GLU A 227 -16.90 5.79 3.48
N VAL A 228 -17.00 5.49 2.18
CA VAL A 228 -18.28 5.43 1.45
C VAL A 228 -19.23 4.41 2.09
N LEU A 229 -18.77 3.17 2.31
CA LEU A 229 -19.60 2.13 2.95
C LEU A 229 -20.00 2.47 4.39
N ALA A 230 -19.21 3.27 5.10
CA ALA A 230 -19.56 3.74 6.43
C ALA A 230 -20.77 4.69 6.39
N TYR A 231 -20.88 5.54 5.38
CA TYR A 231 -22.09 6.36 5.16
C TYR A 231 -23.30 5.50 4.84
N GLU A 232 -23.16 4.51 3.94
CA GLU A 232 -24.22 3.53 3.63
C GLU A 232 -24.74 2.80 4.89
N LYS A 233 -23.84 2.48 5.83
CA LYS A 233 -24.20 1.85 7.12
C LYS A 233 -24.94 2.82 8.04
N LEU A 234 -24.51 4.09 8.10
CA LEU A 234 -25.14 5.12 8.91
C LEU A 234 -26.52 5.52 8.39
N GLU A 235 -26.73 5.44 7.08
CA GLU A 235 -28.02 5.68 6.41
C GLU A 235 -28.92 4.43 6.38
N GLY A 236 -28.44 3.30 6.92
CA GLY A 236 -29.24 2.09 7.08
C GLY A 236 -29.42 1.27 5.80
N ARG A 237 -28.64 1.52 4.75
CA ARG A 237 -28.63 0.71 3.51
C ARG A 237 -27.68 -0.49 3.63
N LEU A 238 -26.52 -0.33 4.27
CA LEU A 238 -25.59 -1.42 4.57
C LEU A 238 -25.89 -2.01 5.96
N HIS A 239 -26.02 -3.32 6.07
CA HIS A 239 -26.47 -4.01 7.30
C HIS A 239 -25.42 -4.93 7.92
N ILE A 240 -24.24 -5.06 7.32
CA ILE A 240 -23.20 -5.95 7.84
C ILE A 240 -22.54 -5.41 9.11
N ASP A 241 -22.09 -6.30 9.98
CA ASP A 241 -21.31 -5.99 11.19
C ASP A 241 -20.08 -6.91 11.28
N PRO A 242 -19.06 -6.70 10.43
CA PRO A 242 -17.85 -7.50 10.47
C PRO A 242 -17.14 -7.29 11.82
N TRP A 243 -16.53 -8.35 12.36
CA TRP A 243 -15.77 -8.22 13.61
C TRP A 243 -14.36 -7.63 13.35
N ALA A 244 -13.88 -7.71 12.10
CA ALA A 244 -12.59 -7.18 11.67
C ALA A 244 -12.70 -6.53 10.29
N ILE A 245 -12.16 -5.32 10.15
CA ILE A 245 -11.94 -4.64 8.88
C ILE A 245 -10.46 -4.30 8.76
N SER A 246 -9.85 -4.78 7.68
CA SER A 246 -8.47 -4.47 7.30
C SER A 246 -8.46 -3.51 6.13
N THR A 247 -7.59 -2.50 6.19
CA THR A 247 -7.41 -1.57 5.07
C THR A 247 -5.98 -1.56 4.56
N SER A 248 -5.79 -1.27 3.28
CA SER A 248 -4.46 -1.16 2.67
C SER A 248 -4.44 -0.22 1.46
N SER A 249 -3.27 -0.09 0.85
CA SER A 249 -3.02 0.52 -0.47
C SER A 249 -3.20 2.03 -0.57
N GLU A 250 -3.74 2.69 0.46
CA GLU A 250 -3.80 4.15 0.58
C GLU A 250 -3.87 4.54 2.07
N PRO A 251 -3.48 5.76 2.46
CA PRO A 251 -3.55 6.21 3.84
C PRO A 251 -4.98 6.53 4.27
N MET A 252 -5.38 6.10 5.47
CA MET A 252 -6.67 6.52 6.04
C MET A 252 -6.59 7.95 6.60
N THR A 253 -7.54 8.80 6.21
CA THR A 253 -7.63 10.15 6.77
C THR A 253 -8.23 10.14 8.18
N ARG A 254 -7.91 11.16 9.00
CA ARG A 254 -8.52 11.31 10.33
C ARG A 254 -10.05 11.41 10.29
N ASN A 255 -10.61 11.99 9.22
CA ASN A 255 -12.05 12.11 9.06
C ASN A 255 -12.70 10.77 8.70
N ALA A 256 -12.13 10.09 7.70
CA ALA A 256 -12.54 8.73 7.32
C ALA A 256 -12.55 7.82 8.57
N ALA A 257 -11.45 7.81 9.32
CA ALA A 257 -11.33 7.03 10.55
C ALA A 257 -12.45 7.34 11.58
N ARG A 258 -12.89 8.60 11.69
CA ARG A 258 -13.97 9.00 12.60
C ARG A 258 -15.33 8.45 12.14
N VAL A 259 -15.65 8.61 10.85
CA VAL A 259 -16.93 8.13 10.27
C VAL A 259 -16.99 6.61 10.33
N ILE A 260 -15.91 5.93 9.94
CA ILE A 260 -15.80 4.48 9.96
C ILE A 260 -15.98 3.94 11.39
N ARG A 261 -15.35 4.56 12.40
CA ARG A 261 -15.54 4.16 13.80
C ARG A 261 -16.96 4.38 14.31
N ARG A 262 -17.66 5.40 13.81
CA ARG A 262 -19.08 5.63 14.15
C ARG A 262 -19.98 4.58 13.52
N ALA A 263 -19.73 4.21 12.26
CA ALA A 263 -20.48 3.19 11.53
C ALA A 263 -20.22 1.77 12.06
N PHE A 264 -18.99 1.49 12.49
CA PHE A 264 -18.53 0.16 12.92
C PHE A 264 -17.92 0.19 14.34
N PRO A 265 -18.70 0.55 15.38
CA PRO A 265 -18.15 0.83 16.73
C PRO A 265 -17.60 -0.40 17.45
N ARG A 266 -17.98 -1.61 17.02
CA ARG A 266 -17.57 -2.89 17.62
C ARG A 266 -16.54 -3.64 16.77
N THR A 267 -16.08 -3.03 15.69
CA THR A 267 -15.24 -3.68 14.69
C THR A 267 -13.78 -3.35 14.92
N LEU A 268 -12.93 -4.36 14.88
CA LEU A 268 -11.48 -4.17 14.89
C LEU A 268 -11.05 -3.59 13.54
N LEU A 269 -10.67 -2.32 13.52
CA LEU A 269 -10.13 -1.64 12.36
C LEU A 269 -8.60 -1.60 12.43
N PHE A 270 -7.92 -2.09 11.39
CA PHE A 270 -6.46 -2.06 11.32
C PHE A 270 -5.98 -1.77 9.90
N GLU A 271 -4.97 -0.89 9.82
CA GLU A 271 -4.32 -0.53 8.57
C GLU A 271 -3.12 -1.45 8.31
N THR A 272 -2.89 -1.78 7.06
CA THR A 272 -1.71 -2.50 6.60
C THR A 272 -1.03 -1.71 5.50
N TYR A 273 0.28 -1.55 5.65
CA TYR A 273 1.12 -0.95 4.64
C TYR A 273 1.87 -2.04 3.89
N GLY A 274 1.76 -2.01 2.57
CA GLY A 274 2.46 -2.89 1.67
C GLY A 274 2.52 -2.26 0.29
N THR A 275 3.52 -2.66 -0.48
CA THR A 275 3.65 -2.31 -1.90
C THR A 275 3.63 -3.59 -2.73
N THR A 276 3.68 -3.47 -4.06
CA THR A 276 3.77 -4.69 -4.88
C THR A 276 5.07 -5.45 -4.59
N GLU A 277 6.15 -4.71 -4.32
CA GLU A 277 7.50 -5.19 -4.07
C GLU A 277 7.63 -5.84 -2.68
N GLY A 278 7.08 -5.17 -1.66
CA GLY A 278 7.24 -5.52 -0.26
C GLY A 278 6.02 -6.18 0.40
N VAL A 279 4.91 -6.34 -0.32
CA VAL A 279 3.61 -6.99 0.00
C VAL A 279 2.96 -6.66 1.34
N THR A 280 3.64 -6.88 2.47
CA THR A 280 3.17 -6.58 3.84
C THR A 280 4.35 -6.06 4.66
N LEU A 281 4.63 -4.76 4.52
CA LEU A 281 5.78 -4.08 5.13
C LEU A 281 5.52 -3.71 6.60
N ALA A 282 4.34 -3.16 6.90
CA ALA A 282 3.96 -2.76 8.25
C ALA A 282 2.47 -2.98 8.52
N CYS A 283 2.11 -3.18 9.78
CA CYS A 283 0.72 -3.40 10.20
C CYS A 283 0.40 -2.60 11.45
N GLY A 284 -0.79 -1.98 11.47
CA GLY A 284 -1.34 -1.27 12.62
C GLY A 284 -1.57 -2.21 13.80
N CYS A 285 -1.57 -1.65 15.01
CA CYS A 285 -2.02 -2.33 16.21
C CYS A 285 -3.18 -1.56 16.86
N SER A 286 -3.91 -2.20 17.76
CA SER A 286 -5.02 -1.55 18.47
C SER A 286 -4.59 -0.58 19.57
N ALA A 287 -3.31 -0.59 19.98
CA ALA A 287 -2.85 0.06 21.20
C ALA A 287 -2.26 1.47 21.00
N GLY A 288 -1.94 1.88 19.78
CA GLY A 288 -1.24 3.14 19.55
C GLY A 288 -1.18 3.58 18.10
N ASP A 289 -0.64 4.79 17.91
CA ASP A 289 -0.45 5.43 16.62
C ASP A 289 0.72 4.81 15.84
N GLY A 290 0.62 4.83 14.51
CA GLY A 290 1.56 4.22 13.58
C GLY A 290 1.36 2.71 13.36
N MET A 291 2.09 2.19 12.39
CA MET A 291 2.10 0.79 12.00
C MET A 291 3.45 0.18 12.35
N HIS A 292 3.45 -0.99 12.97
CA HIS A 292 4.68 -1.70 13.26
C HIS A 292 5.24 -2.35 12.00
N VAL A 293 6.52 -2.11 11.75
CA VAL A 293 7.27 -2.74 10.66
C VAL A 293 7.43 -4.23 10.94
N ASN A 294 7.39 -5.06 9.91
CA ASN A 294 7.81 -6.46 9.98
C ASN A 294 9.35 -6.55 9.95
N SER A 295 10.02 -5.90 10.93
CA SER A 295 11.46 -5.61 10.84
C SER A 295 12.37 -6.84 10.98
N ASP A 296 11.83 -7.99 11.40
CA ASP A 296 12.54 -9.26 11.32
C ASP A 296 12.79 -9.74 9.89
N TYR A 297 11.92 -9.35 8.94
CA TYR A 297 11.99 -9.77 7.53
C TYR A 297 12.14 -8.62 6.53
N TYR A 298 11.99 -7.38 6.98
CA TYR A 298 12.24 -6.17 6.19
C TYR A 298 13.18 -5.22 6.92
N ILE A 299 13.99 -4.49 6.16
CA ILE A 299 14.63 -3.25 6.62
C ILE A 299 13.95 -2.12 5.87
N LEU A 300 13.44 -1.14 6.62
CA LEU A 300 12.83 0.07 6.09
C LEU A 300 13.67 1.25 6.54
N GLU A 301 14.17 2.03 5.58
CA GLU A 301 14.99 3.20 5.83
C GLU A 301 14.24 4.42 5.25
N PRO A 302 13.45 5.15 6.07
CA PRO A 302 12.96 6.46 5.69
C PRO A 302 14.17 7.41 5.60
N VAL A 303 14.40 7.99 4.42
CA VAL A 303 15.62 8.76 4.12
C VAL A 303 15.29 10.05 3.38
N HIS A 304 16.22 11.01 3.45
CA HIS A 304 16.26 12.15 2.55
C HIS A 304 16.67 11.73 1.13
N GLU A 305 16.58 12.67 0.17
CA GLU A 305 16.92 12.40 -1.24
C GLU A 305 18.36 11.85 -1.42
N ASP A 306 19.30 12.30 -0.58
CA ASP A 306 20.70 11.89 -0.55
C ASP A 306 20.96 10.55 0.16
N ASN A 307 19.90 9.82 0.53
CA ASN A 307 19.93 8.56 1.28
C ASN A 307 20.37 8.67 2.75
N THR A 308 20.44 9.88 3.32
CA THR A 308 20.68 10.03 4.77
C THR A 308 19.42 9.68 5.57
N PRO A 309 19.53 8.92 6.68
CA PRO A 309 18.37 8.59 7.53
C PRO A 309 17.70 9.82 8.11
N VAL A 310 16.37 9.79 8.24
CA VAL A 310 15.62 10.83 8.94
C VAL A 310 15.43 10.52 10.43
N GLU A 311 15.26 11.56 11.24
CA GLU A 311 14.99 11.42 12.67
C GLU A 311 13.52 10.97 12.94
N PRO A 312 13.24 10.35 14.10
CA PRO A 312 11.87 10.07 14.51
C PRO A 312 10.98 11.31 14.51
N GLY A 313 9.79 11.20 13.92
CA GLY A 313 8.85 12.31 13.75
C GLY A 313 9.08 13.16 12.49
N GLU A 314 10.24 13.03 11.84
CA GLU A 314 10.53 13.66 10.56
C GLU A 314 10.02 12.80 9.38
N ALA A 315 9.63 13.47 8.29
CA ALA A 315 9.20 12.79 7.08
C ALA A 315 10.38 12.65 6.13
N GLY A 316 10.64 11.43 5.65
CA GLY A 316 11.59 11.20 4.57
C GLY A 316 11.09 11.69 3.21
N ASP A 317 12.00 11.84 2.26
CA ASP A 317 11.70 12.15 0.85
C ASP A 317 11.40 10.87 0.05
N LYS A 318 11.98 9.75 0.50
CA LYS A 318 11.76 8.40 -0.05
C LYS A 318 11.94 7.33 1.03
N LEU A 319 11.63 6.09 0.68
CA LEU A 319 11.76 4.93 1.55
C LEU A 319 12.63 3.88 0.85
N LEU A 320 13.73 3.47 1.46
CA LEU A 320 14.50 2.33 0.98
C LEU A 320 14.00 1.05 1.67
N VAL A 321 13.89 -0.02 0.89
CA VAL A 321 13.37 -1.31 1.36
C VAL A 321 14.33 -2.44 1.05
N SER A 322 14.66 -3.23 2.06
CA SER A 322 15.32 -4.53 1.88
C SER A 322 14.42 -5.67 2.33
N CYS A 323 13.98 -6.52 1.40
CA CYS A 323 13.24 -7.76 1.68
C CYS A 323 14.23 -8.91 1.96
N LEU A 324 14.29 -9.36 3.21
CA LEU A 324 15.34 -10.30 3.65
C LEU A 324 15.05 -11.78 3.33
N PHE A 325 13.83 -12.07 2.91
CA PHE A 325 13.41 -13.42 2.47
C PHE A 325 13.22 -13.54 0.96
N CYS A 326 13.18 -12.43 0.21
CA CYS A 326 13.08 -12.44 -1.24
C CYS A 326 14.39 -12.95 -1.86
N ARG A 327 14.30 -14.08 -2.57
CA ARG A 327 15.39 -14.81 -3.23
C ARG A 327 15.23 -14.86 -4.74
N THR A 328 14.01 -14.90 -5.27
CA THR A 328 13.76 -15.01 -6.72
C THR A 328 14.19 -13.73 -7.42
N MET A 329 13.65 -12.60 -6.95
CA MET A 329 14.14 -11.26 -7.25
C MET A 329 14.61 -10.64 -5.92
N PRO A 330 15.92 -10.62 -5.63
CA PRO A 330 16.43 -9.95 -4.44
C PRO A 330 16.04 -8.46 -4.50
N LEU A 331 15.46 -7.95 -3.41
CA LEU A 331 15.10 -6.55 -3.25
C LEU A 331 15.88 -6.02 -2.05
N LEU A 332 17.00 -5.35 -2.30
CA LEU A 332 17.94 -4.89 -1.30
C LEU A 332 18.20 -3.40 -1.56
N ARG A 333 17.88 -2.55 -0.57
CA ARG A 333 17.79 -1.09 -0.67
C ARG A 333 17.08 -0.60 -1.93
N TYR A 334 15.95 -1.23 -2.21
CA TYR A 334 15.09 -0.86 -3.31
C TYR A 334 14.36 0.45 -2.98
N GLU A 335 14.34 1.38 -3.93
CA GLU A 335 13.76 2.71 -3.73
C GLU A 335 12.24 2.69 -3.94
N LEU A 336 11.51 2.96 -2.86
CA LEU A 336 10.10 3.32 -2.90
C LEU A 336 9.95 4.84 -2.82
N THR A 337 8.97 5.35 -3.55
CA THR A 337 8.66 6.79 -3.55
C THR A 337 7.76 7.20 -2.39
N ASP A 338 7.43 6.27 -1.51
CA ASP A 338 6.52 6.45 -0.40
C ASP A 338 7.16 7.30 0.69
N VAL A 339 6.41 8.27 1.20
CA VAL A 339 6.85 9.11 2.32
C VAL A 339 6.41 8.47 3.62
N THR A 340 7.38 8.12 4.46
CA THR A 340 7.13 7.55 5.78
C THR A 340 7.79 8.39 6.87
N ILE A 341 7.21 8.33 8.07
CA ILE A 341 7.65 9.06 9.26
C ILE A 341 7.93 8.00 10.33
N PRO A 342 9.18 7.82 10.79
CA PRO A 342 9.46 6.95 11.92
C PRO A 342 8.73 7.46 13.17
N VAL A 343 8.19 6.54 13.97
CA VAL A 343 7.51 6.87 15.22
C VAL A 343 8.40 6.51 16.38
N GLU A 344 8.65 7.49 17.25
CA GLU A 344 9.50 7.32 18.42
C GLU A 344 8.82 6.46 19.51
N GLY A 345 9.65 5.75 20.28
CA GLY A 345 9.25 5.05 21.49
C GLY A 345 8.59 3.69 21.28
N ALA A 346 8.65 2.89 22.35
CA ALA A 346 7.98 1.59 22.40
C ALA A 346 6.46 1.74 22.36
N CYS A 347 5.77 0.76 21.77
CA CYS A 347 4.32 0.72 21.79
C CYS A 347 3.81 -0.01 23.04
N SER A 348 2.70 0.47 23.61
CA SER A 348 1.99 -0.17 24.72
C SER A 348 1.47 -1.58 24.39
N CYS A 349 1.40 -1.97 23.10
CA CYS A 349 1.08 -3.35 22.70
C CYS A 349 2.19 -4.37 23.02
N GLY A 350 3.38 -3.91 23.42
CA GLY A 350 4.52 -4.76 23.79
C GLY A 350 5.23 -5.44 22.61
N LEU A 351 4.91 -5.08 21.36
CA LEU A 351 5.64 -5.59 20.20
C LEU A 351 7.04 -4.95 20.11
N PRO A 352 8.09 -5.73 19.80
CA PRO A 352 9.47 -5.23 19.79
C PRO A 352 9.85 -4.47 18.51
N PHE A 353 8.90 -4.29 17.59
CA PHE A 353 9.16 -3.77 16.26
C PHE A 353 9.03 -2.25 16.20
N PRO A 354 9.89 -1.55 15.43
CA PRO A 354 9.75 -0.11 15.22
C PRO A 354 8.44 0.20 14.50
N ARG A 355 7.99 1.45 14.62
CA ARG A 355 6.73 1.93 14.04
C ARG A 355 6.99 3.03 13.02
N ILE A 356 6.14 3.09 12.01
CA ILE A 356 6.13 4.14 10.99
C ILE A 356 4.71 4.67 10.79
N ARG A 357 4.57 5.92 10.39
CA ARG A 357 3.36 6.43 9.73
C ARG A 357 3.64 6.54 8.24
N VAL A 358 2.65 6.23 7.43
CA VAL A 358 2.74 6.35 5.98
C VAL A 358 1.91 7.57 5.58
N ARG A 359 2.53 8.56 4.93
CA ARG A 359 1.82 9.72 4.39
C ARG A 359 1.23 9.44 3.00
N GLY A 360 1.50 8.27 2.43
CA GLY A 360 1.04 7.83 1.12
C GLY A 360 1.53 8.72 -0.02
N ARG A 361 1.17 8.33 -1.25
CA ARG A 361 1.09 9.26 -2.37
C ARG A 361 -0.23 10.02 -2.19
N SER A 362 -0.17 11.33 -2.20
CA SER A 362 -1.33 12.17 -1.87
C SER A 362 -2.26 12.23 -3.07
N ASP A 363 -3.00 11.16 -3.33
CA ASP A 363 -4.06 11.16 -4.33
C ASP A 363 -5.40 11.48 -3.66
N ASP A 364 -6.13 12.45 -4.21
CA ASP A 364 -7.37 12.98 -3.62
C ASP A 364 -8.60 12.20 -4.12
N ILE A 365 -9.57 11.93 -3.24
CA ILE A 365 -10.94 11.59 -3.67
C ILE A 365 -11.51 12.83 -4.38
N PHE A 366 -11.99 12.67 -5.62
CA PHE A 366 -12.72 13.72 -6.30
C PHE A 366 -14.17 13.68 -5.86
N TRP A 367 -14.71 14.83 -5.49
CA TRP A 367 -16.12 14.96 -5.14
C TRP A 367 -16.80 15.74 -6.23
N VAL A 368 -17.73 15.13 -6.94
CA VAL A 368 -18.57 15.77 -7.96
C VAL A 368 -19.98 15.93 -7.41
N LEU A 369 -20.83 16.70 -8.08
CA LEU A 369 -22.26 16.77 -7.80
C LEU A 369 -23.01 16.07 -8.93
N ASP A 370 -23.97 15.22 -8.59
CA ASP A 370 -24.90 14.65 -9.57
C ASP A 370 -25.94 15.67 -10.05
N ALA A 371 -26.90 15.22 -10.85
CA ALA A 371 -27.96 16.06 -11.39
C ALA A 371 -28.87 16.66 -10.30
N ASP A 372 -29.00 15.98 -9.16
CA ASP A 372 -29.80 16.40 -8.01
C ASP A 372 -28.98 17.24 -7.00
N GLY A 373 -27.73 17.56 -7.36
CA GLY A 373 -26.82 18.32 -6.51
C GLY A 373 -26.27 17.53 -5.33
N GLN A 374 -26.43 16.20 -5.32
CA GLN A 374 -25.87 15.35 -4.28
C GLN A 374 -24.40 15.04 -4.56
N PRO A 375 -23.55 15.02 -3.52
CA PRO A 375 -22.14 14.73 -3.67
C PRO A 375 -21.90 13.26 -4.01
N VAL A 376 -21.25 13.01 -5.15
CA VAL A 376 -20.80 11.68 -5.56
C VAL A 376 -19.28 11.60 -5.49
N ALA A 377 -18.77 10.59 -4.79
CA ALA A 377 -17.33 10.37 -4.65
C ALA A 377 -16.78 9.58 -5.85
N LEU A 378 -15.65 10.05 -6.38
CA LEU A 378 -14.80 9.34 -7.34
C LEU A 378 -13.42 9.11 -6.69
N PRO A 379 -13.21 7.95 -6.05
CA PRO A 379 -11.92 7.61 -5.45
C PRO A 379 -10.82 7.51 -6.53
N PRO A 380 -9.54 7.76 -6.16
CA PRO A 380 -8.44 7.79 -7.13
C PRO A 380 -8.14 6.41 -7.74
N ILE A 381 -8.29 5.32 -6.97
CA ILE A 381 -7.92 3.96 -7.41
C ILE A 381 -8.72 3.50 -8.65
N PRO A 382 -10.07 3.62 -8.69
CA PRO A 382 -10.83 3.35 -9.93
C PRO A 382 -10.37 4.19 -11.13
N LEU A 383 -10.09 5.48 -10.93
CA LEU A 383 -9.61 6.36 -12.00
C LEU A 383 -8.23 5.94 -12.52
N GLU A 384 -7.34 5.53 -11.61
CA GLU A 384 -6.03 4.97 -11.95
C GLU A 384 -6.19 3.70 -12.78
N ALA A 385 -7.04 2.76 -12.33
CA ALA A 385 -7.27 1.49 -13.01
C ALA A 385 -7.70 1.66 -14.48
N LEU A 386 -8.54 2.65 -14.79
CA LEU A 386 -8.96 2.95 -16.17
C LEU A 386 -7.78 3.27 -17.09
N LEU A 387 -6.76 3.96 -16.57
CA LEU A 387 -5.58 4.38 -17.34
C LEU A 387 -4.55 3.27 -17.46
N LEU A 388 -4.44 2.42 -16.44
CA LEU A 388 -3.52 1.28 -16.42
C LEU A 388 -3.93 0.16 -17.35
N GLU A 389 -5.23 0.07 -17.67
CA GLU A 389 -5.76 -0.85 -18.66
C GLU A 389 -5.68 -0.32 -20.11
N THR A 390 -5.14 0.89 -20.32
CA THR A 390 -4.98 1.50 -21.64
C THR A 390 -3.59 1.18 -22.19
N ASP A 391 -3.52 0.29 -23.18
CA ASP A 391 -2.28 -0.05 -23.88
C ASP A 391 -1.76 1.14 -24.71
N GLY A 392 -0.44 1.36 -24.72
CA GLY A 392 0.18 2.48 -25.46
C GLY A 392 0.44 3.74 -24.64
N LEU A 393 0.07 3.75 -23.35
CA LEU A 393 0.22 4.90 -22.46
C LEU A 393 1.62 4.95 -21.81
N ARG A 394 2.38 6.04 -22.01
CA ARG A 394 3.70 6.25 -21.38
C ARG A 394 3.60 6.96 -20.04
N GLN A 395 2.78 8.00 -19.94
CA GLN A 395 2.54 8.76 -18.70
C GLN A 395 1.11 9.30 -18.69
N TYR A 396 0.57 9.55 -17.49
CA TYR A 396 -0.73 10.19 -17.34
C TYR A 396 -0.83 11.03 -16.05
N GLN A 397 -1.83 11.89 -16.02
CA GLN A 397 -2.26 12.66 -14.85
C GLN A 397 -3.75 12.95 -14.96
N VAL A 398 -4.49 12.78 -13.86
CA VAL A 398 -5.90 13.14 -13.72
C VAL A 398 -6.02 14.28 -12.72
N VAL A 399 -6.65 15.37 -13.13
CA VAL A 399 -6.84 16.55 -12.28
C VAL A 399 -8.32 16.88 -12.22
N GLN A 400 -8.89 16.95 -11.02
CA GLN A 400 -10.18 17.62 -10.84
C GLN A 400 -9.91 19.13 -10.79
N GLN A 401 -10.20 19.84 -11.89
CA GLN A 401 -10.01 21.28 -11.98
C GLN A 401 -11.17 22.06 -11.35
N GLU A 402 -12.39 21.58 -11.56
CA GLU A 402 -13.63 22.13 -10.99
C GLU A 402 -14.51 21.01 -10.46
N ARG A 403 -15.55 21.34 -9.68
CA ARG A 403 -16.40 20.36 -9.00
C ARG A 403 -16.86 19.24 -9.94
N ASN A 404 -17.34 19.61 -11.13
CA ASN A 404 -17.80 18.66 -12.16
C ASN A 404 -16.92 18.70 -13.42
N PHE A 405 -15.62 18.97 -13.28
CA PHE A 405 -14.70 18.97 -14.42
C PHE A 405 -13.41 18.20 -14.12
N LEU A 406 -13.23 17.11 -14.86
CA LEU A 406 -12.05 16.26 -14.83
C LEU A 406 -11.21 16.48 -16.08
N ARG A 407 -9.89 16.59 -15.90
CA ARG A 407 -8.93 16.71 -16.98
C ARG A 407 -7.92 15.57 -16.89
N VAL A 408 -7.81 14.81 -17.97
CA VAL A 408 -6.86 13.70 -18.13
C VAL A 408 -5.78 14.13 -19.11
N LEU A 409 -4.55 14.26 -18.61
CA LEU A 409 -3.37 14.53 -19.42
C LEU A 409 -2.65 13.23 -19.65
N PHE A 410 -2.15 12.98 -20.87
CA PHE A 410 -1.38 11.79 -21.15
C PHE A 410 -0.24 12.01 -22.14
N ILE A 411 0.71 11.07 -22.14
CA ILE A 411 1.78 10.98 -23.12
C ILE A 411 1.79 9.57 -23.70
N PRO A 412 1.76 9.40 -25.03
CA PRO A 412 1.81 8.09 -25.67
C PRO A 412 3.22 7.48 -25.62
N LEU A 413 3.32 6.15 -25.74
CA LEU A 413 4.57 5.44 -25.96
C LEU A 413 5.14 5.73 -27.36
N GLU A 414 4.27 5.73 -28.36
CA GLU A 414 4.60 6.05 -29.75
C GLU A 414 3.70 7.19 -30.25
N ASP A 415 4.28 8.18 -30.93
CA ASP A 415 3.56 9.39 -31.34
C ASP A 415 2.33 9.11 -32.22
N GLY A 416 2.37 8.05 -33.03
CA GLY A 416 1.26 7.63 -33.90
C GLY A 416 0.04 7.07 -33.16
N GLN A 417 0.12 6.84 -31.85
CA GLN A 417 -0.97 6.24 -31.07
C GLN A 417 -1.90 7.29 -30.41
N ALA A 418 -1.58 8.58 -30.51
CA ALA A 418 -2.22 9.63 -29.72
C ALA A 418 -3.75 9.76 -29.93
N GLU A 419 -4.23 9.67 -31.16
CA GLU A 419 -5.66 9.78 -31.47
C GLU A 419 -6.44 8.59 -30.93
N ASN A 420 -5.93 7.37 -31.15
CA ASN A 420 -6.52 6.14 -30.64
C ASN A 420 -6.56 6.12 -29.11
N LEU A 421 -5.49 6.58 -28.45
CA LEU A 421 -5.42 6.71 -26.99
C LEU A 421 -6.42 7.73 -26.45
N THR A 422 -6.55 8.89 -27.10
CA THR A 422 -7.55 9.90 -26.74
C THR A 422 -8.95 9.30 -26.78
N ALA A 423 -9.29 8.58 -27.85
CA ALA A 423 -10.59 7.93 -28.01
C ALA A 423 -10.81 6.83 -26.95
N ASP A 424 -9.82 5.98 -26.70
CA ASP A 424 -9.93 4.87 -25.73
C ASP A 424 -10.10 5.38 -24.29
N ILE A 425 -9.25 6.33 -23.87
CA ILE A 425 -9.32 6.95 -22.54
C ILE A 425 -10.67 7.66 -22.36
N THR A 426 -11.11 8.44 -23.36
CA THR A 426 -12.40 9.14 -23.32
C THR A 426 -13.54 8.15 -23.14
N ARG A 427 -13.57 7.08 -23.94
CA ARG A 427 -14.59 6.02 -23.88
C ARG A 427 -14.63 5.36 -22.51
N ARG A 428 -13.47 5.00 -21.95
CA ARG A 428 -13.36 4.35 -20.62
C ARG A 428 -13.86 5.25 -19.50
N PHE A 429 -13.42 6.51 -19.47
CA PHE A 429 -13.87 7.47 -18.45
C PHE A 429 -15.35 7.80 -18.60
N ARG A 430 -15.86 7.97 -19.83
CA ARG A 430 -17.30 8.20 -20.07
C ARG A 430 -18.14 7.01 -19.63
N SER A 431 -17.72 5.78 -19.91
CA SER A 431 -18.38 4.57 -19.40
C SER A 431 -18.40 4.57 -17.87
N PHE A 432 -17.25 4.77 -17.22
CA PHE A 432 -17.15 4.81 -15.76
C PHE A 432 -18.03 5.89 -15.11
N LEU A 433 -18.14 7.07 -15.74
CA LEU A 433 -19.03 8.13 -15.30
C LEU A 433 -20.50 7.78 -15.55
N ALA A 434 -20.82 7.16 -16.69
CA ALA A 434 -22.18 6.71 -17.01
C ALA A 434 -22.68 5.65 -16.02
N ASP A 435 -21.83 4.68 -15.66
CA ASP A 435 -22.13 3.64 -14.67
C ASP A 435 -22.46 4.23 -13.27
N LYS A 436 -22.08 5.49 -13.04
CA LYS A 436 -22.37 6.25 -11.81
C LYS A 436 -23.46 7.31 -11.98
N GLY A 437 -24.14 7.36 -13.13
CA GLY A 437 -25.15 8.39 -13.43
C GLY A 437 -24.58 9.80 -13.66
N LEU A 438 -23.27 9.91 -13.91
CA LEU A 438 -22.54 11.19 -13.96
C LEU A 438 -22.19 11.65 -15.38
N ALA A 439 -22.53 10.89 -16.42
CA ALA A 439 -22.08 11.15 -17.80
C ALA A 439 -22.45 12.54 -18.34
N GLU A 440 -23.64 13.02 -18.00
CA GLU A 440 -24.18 14.31 -18.48
C GLU A 440 -23.73 15.50 -17.63
N VAL A 441 -23.37 15.26 -16.36
CA VAL A 441 -23.04 16.31 -15.39
C VAL A 441 -21.55 16.55 -15.24
N VAL A 442 -20.73 15.51 -15.41
CA VAL A 442 -19.27 15.62 -15.30
C VAL A 442 -18.67 15.86 -16.69
N ARG A 443 -18.07 17.04 -16.85
CA ARG A 443 -17.26 17.37 -18.02
C ARG A 443 -15.92 16.65 -17.94
N LEU A 444 -15.47 16.13 -19.07
CA LEU A 444 -14.20 15.43 -19.21
C LEU A 444 -13.40 16.04 -20.36
N SER A 445 -12.15 16.43 -20.08
CA SER A 445 -11.15 16.74 -21.10
C SER A 445 -10.08 15.66 -21.10
N VAL A 446 -9.66 15.21 -22.28
CA VAL A 446 -8.58 14.25 -22.47
C VAL A 446 -7.58 14.83 -23.47
N GLU A 447 -6.36 15.09 -23.01
CA GLU A 447 -5.38 15.88 -23.76
C GLU A 447 -4.02 15.17 -23.79
N ARG A 448 -3.47 15.05 -25.00
CA ARG A 448 -2.05 14.71 -25.17
C ARG A 448 -1.19 15.91 -24.75
N VAL A 449 -0.16 15.66 -23.95
CA VAL A 449 0.85 16.64 -23.59
C VAL A 449 2.26 16.15 -23.97
N GLN A 450 3.18 17.09 -24.18
CA GLN A 450 4.60 16.75 -24.45
C GLN A 450 5.34 16.36 -23.17
N GLN A 451 4.91 16.94 -22.04
CA GLN A 451 5.48 16.71 -20.72
C GLN A 451 4.41 16.93 -19.66
N ILE A 452 4.43 16.12 -18.60
CA ILE A 452 3.65 16.36 -17.39
C ILE A 452 4.57 17.00 -16.34
N GLU A 453 4.14 18.14 -15.79
CA GLU A 453 4.90 18.88 -14.80
C GLU A 453 5.16 18.04 -13.54
N ARG A 454 6.40 18.13 -13.06
CA ARG A 454 6.86 17.48 -11.82
C ARG A 454 6.70 18.46 -10.68
N GLU A 455 6.36 17.95 -9.50
CA GLU A 455 6.29 18.77 -8.29
C GLU A 455 7.70 19.35 -7.99
N PRO A 456 7.84 20.68 -7.81
CA PRO A 456 9.15 21.34 -7.72
C PRO A 456 10.06 20.84 -6.59
N ARG A 457 9.49 20.25 -5.53
CA ARG A 457 10.25 19.76 -4.36
C ARG A 457 10.61 18.28 -4.44
N SER A 458 9.70 17.43 -4.90
CA SER A 458 9.93 15.98 -4.96
C SER A 458 10.46 15.50 -6.31
N GLY A 459 10.45 16.37 -7.34
CA GLY A 459 10.79 16.00 -8.71
C GLY A 459 9.86 14.95 -9.33
N LYS A 460 8.77 14.58 -8.65
CA LYS A 460 7.84 13.51 -9.05
C LYS A 460 6.55 14.08 -9.63
N ILE A 461 5.94 13.31 -10.53
CA ILE A 461 4.62 13.64 -11.09
C ILE A 461 3.56 13.21 -10.08
N ARG A 462 2.72 14.15 -9.63
CA ARG A 462 1.49 13.84 -8.89
C ARG A 462 0.43 13.38 -9.89
N GLN A 463 -0.13 12.20 -9.71
CA GLN A 463 -0.90 11.56 -10.78
C GLN A 463 -2.38 11.83 -10.69
N ILE A 464 -2.99 11.75 -9.51
CA ILE A 464 -4.44 11.95 -9.38
C ILE A 464 -4.68 12.94 -8.25
N PHE A 465 -5.14 14.14 -8.56
CA PHE A 465 -5.37 15.14 -7.52
C PHE A 465 -6.46 16.15 -7.83
N SER A 466 -7.03 16.73 -6.77
CA SER A 466 -8.06 17.75 -6.90
C SER A 466 -7.49 19.14 -6.60
N LYS A 467 -7.88 20.12 -7.42
CA LYS A 467 -7.72 21.55 -7.16
C LYS A 467 -8.97 22.16 -6.51
N VAL A 468 -10.02 21.37 -6.33
CA VAL A 468 -11.32 21.82 -5.81
C VAL A 468 -11.36 21.58 -4.32
N GLU A 469 -11.88 22.54 -3.57
CA GLU A 469 -12.11 22.41 -2.14
C GLU A 469 -12.98 21.18 -1.81
N ARG A 470 -12.69 20.51 -0.70
CA ARG A 470 -13.50 19.37 -0.24
C ARG A 470 -14.79 19.90 0.38
N LEU A 471 -15.94 19.36 -0.04
CA LEU A 471 -17.28 19.81 0.43
C LEU A 471 -17.46 19.76 1.96
N TYR A 472 -16.72 18.89 2.64
CA TYR A 472 -16.78 18.70 4.10
C TYR A 472 -15.63 19.40 4.86
N LEU A 473 -14.82 20.22 4.17
CA LEU A 473 -13.75 21.05 4.76
C LEU A 473 -13.69 22.43 4.06
N PRO A 474 -14.70 23.30 4.22
CA PRO A 474 -14.70 24.65 3.66
C PRO A 474 -13.66 25.55 4.35
N GLY A 475 -12.99 26.41 3.58
CA GLY A 475 -11.95 27.35 4.01
C GLY A 475 -10.50 26.85 3.96
N VAL A 476 -10.18 25.71 3.32
CA VAL A 476 -8.82 25.17 3.25
C VAL A 476 -8.37 25.02 1.78
N PRO A 477 -7.48 25.88 1.27
CA PRO A 477 -6.95 25.74 -0.08
C PRO A 477 -6.26 24.38 -0.26
N LEU A 478 -6.65 23.65 -1.32
CA LEU A 478 -6.00 22.41 -1.74
C LEU A 478 -5.08 22.74 -2.91
N GLY A 479 -3.77 22.70 -2.67
CA GLY A 479 -2.79 23.06 -3.70
C GLY A 479 -1.34 22.90 -3.30
N GLU A 480 -1.01 23.02 -2.02
CA GLU A 480 0.36 22.80 -1.53
C GLU A 480 0.36 21.76 -0.41
N ARG A 481 1.25 20.77 -0.49
CA ARG A 481 1.73 20.11 0.72
C ARG A 481 2.23 21.24 1.62
N ARG A 482 1.58 21.49 2.77
CA ARG A 482 1.99 22.50 3.76
C ARG A 482 3.50 22.63 3.78
N SER A 483 3.98 23.82 3.45
CA SER A 483 5.38 24.09 3.22
C SER A 483 6.23 23.78 4.45
N GLY A 484 7.49 23.43 4.23
CA GLY A 484 8.48 23.29 5.31
C GLY A 484 8.70 24.60 6.08
N ASP A 485 8.48 25.75 5.43
CA ASP A 485 8.66 27.07 6.05
C ASP A 485 7.64 27.39 7.13
N ASP A 486 6.37 26.96 6.98
CA ASP A 486 5.38 27.07 8.06
C ASP A 486 5.76 26.26 9.32
N ARG A 487 6.69 25.31 9.20
CA ARG A 487 7.19 24.53 10.35
C ARG A 487 8.32 25.23 11.09
N ARG A 488 9.18 26.01 10.42
CA ARG A 488 10.28 26.73 11.11
C ARG A 488 9.72 27.85 11.98
N THR A 489 8.75 28.61 11.50
CA THR A 489 8.09 29.66 12.28
C THR A 489 7.29 29.11 13.46
N ARG A 490 6.54 28.01 13.29
CA ARG A 490 5.82 27.39 14.43
C ARG A 490 6.72 26.63 15.40
N SER A 491 7.79 26.00 14.94
CA SER A 491 8.78 25.36 15.80
C SER A 491 9.50 26.39 16.68
N GLN A 492 9.88 27.54 16.12
CA GLN A 492 10.48 28.63 16.88
C GLN A 492 9.49 29.27 17.86
N ILE A 493 8.25 29.55 17.44
CA ILE A 493 7.21 30.08 18.34
C ILE A 493 6.85 29.08 19.46
N SER A 494 6.84 27.78 19.18
CA SER A 494 6.58 26.72 20.16
C SER A 494 7.74 26.56 21.16
N GLN A 495 8.98 26.55 20.68
CA GLN A 495 10.17 26.45 21.54
C GLN A 495 10.37 27.71 22.40
N GLU A 496 10.04 28.89 21.88
CA GLU A 496 10.11 30.14 22.63
C GLU A 496 8.97 30.25 23.67
N GLY A 497 7.77 29.73 23.34
CA GLY A 497 6.66 29.57 24.27
C GLY A 497 6.95 28.57 25.40
N GLU A 498 7.60 27.45 25.10
CA GLU A 498 8.03 26.46 26.11
C GLU A 498 9.17 26.99 26.98
N ARG A 499 10.15 27.72 26.42
CA ARG A 499 11.20 28.38 27.19
C ARG A 499 10.63 29.42 28.15
N ARG A 500 9.68 30.25 27.72
CA ARG A 500 9.00 31.24 28.59
C ARG A 500 8.15 30.58 29.69
N ARG A 501 7.49 29.46 29.40
CA ARG A 501 6.73 28.68 30.41
C ARG A 501 7.65 27.99 31.42
N ARG A 502 8.82 27.53 30.99
CA ARG A 502 9.82 26.89 31.87
C ARG A 502 10.52 27.93 32.76
N ALA A 503 10.80 29.13 32.24
CA ALA A 503 11.34 30.24 33.02
C ALA A 503 10.37 30.71 34.12
N ARG A 504 9.07 30.86 33.79
CA ARG A 504 8.05 31.23 34.79
C ARG A 504 7.84 30.19 35.90
N ARG A 505 7.95 28.89 35.59
CA ARG A 505 7.86 27.85 36.63
C ARG A 505 9.06 27.86 37.57
N LEU A 506 10.25 28.17 37.07
CA LEU A 506 11.45 28.27 37.89
C LEU A 506 11.43 29.51 38.81
N GLU A 507 10.82 30.62 38.36
CA GLU A 507 10.62 31.82 39.20
C GLU A 507 9.51 31.67 40.24
N GLU A 508 8.54 30.78 40.01
CA GLU A 508 7.47 30.45 40.98
C GLU A 508 7.93 29.42 42.03
N ASP A 509 8.94 28.60 41.75
CA ASP A 509 9.52 27.63 42.69
C ASP A 509 10.62 28.25 43.60
N GLU A 510 11.06 29.48 43.33
CA GLU A 510 12.05 30.23 44.15
C GLU A 510 11.44 31.33 45.04
N LYS A 511 10.11 31.46 45.10
CA LYS A 511 9.37 32.33 46.03
C LYS A 511 8.54 31.50 47.00
#